data_AF-A0A7Z7LEW4-F1
#
_entry.id   AF-A0A7Z7LEW4-F1
#
_cell.length_a   1.000
_cell.length_b   1.000
_cell.length_c   1.000
_cell.angle_alpha   90.00
_cell.angle_beta   90.00
_cell.angle_gamma   90.00
#
_symmetry.space_group_name_H-M   'P 1'
#
loop_
_entity.id
_entity.type
_entity.pdbx_description
1 polymer ?
#
loop_
_entity_poly.entity_id
_entity_poly.type
_entity_poly.pdbx_seq_one_letter_code
_entity_poly.pdbx_strand_id
1 'polypeptide(L)'
;MKRLVLFFALLLTVSLFAVSAAVEDVASSLFGRYEGAETHFFFREIDSSLQLLVKSSDGELIFNGSRYLPVECAELCEDNYLCEPNPFKFTIITFGRDEADMGVSCVAGGEVFRRKFYGPEGGDVFKITPVESIDKLLPIALEATPPVEAGTFLPHDLVEVTLLDPSIKLDIRYARHDNFMGVPLYSQERAFLQRPAAQALVKASELLRSMGYGLVIHDAYRPWYVTKMFWDATPDDLKEFVADPQKGSRHNRGCAVDVSLYILSTGEFIDFGGGYDEFSERSYIDYPGGTGLQRWYRELLRETMVSVGFEPLQEEWWHFDYRDWKSYTIANLTFEELVSLQESSGF
;
A
#
# COMPACT_ATOMS: atom_id res chain seq x y z
N MET A 1 12.71 25.35 38.56
CA MET A 1 12.95 26.06 37.28
C MET A 1 12.49 25.15 36.15
N LYS A 2 11.34 25.48 35.56
CA LYS A 2 10.68 24.69 34.50
C LYS A 2 11.46 24.86 33.20
N ARG A 3 11.85 23.77 32.54
CA ARG A 3 12.43 23.80 31.18
C ARG A 3 11.28 23.86 30.18
N LEU A 4 11.17 25.00 29.53
CA LEU A 4 10.25 25.29 28.44
C LEU A 4 10.80 24.60 27.18
N VAL A 5 10.09 23.59 26.66
CA VAL A 5 10.35 23.02 25.34
C VAL A 5 9.65 23.93 24.33
N LEU A 6 10.42 24.72 23.59
CA LEU A 6 9.92 25.51 22.47
C LEU A 6 9.69 24.56 21.29
N PHE A 7 8.42 24.28 21.00
CA PHE A 7 8.01 23.79 19.68
C PHE A 7 8.13 24.96 18.69
N PHE A 8 9.11 24.90 17.79
CA PHE A 8 9.13 25.76 16.62
C PHE A 8 8.10 25.23 15.62
N ALA A 9 6.91 25.84 15.62
CA ALA A 9 5.98 25.72 14.50
C ALA A 9 6.55 26.55 13.35
N LEU A 10 7.27 25.91 12.44
CA LEU A 10 7.58 26.49 11.14
C LEU A 10 6.27 26.45 10.33
N LEU A 11 5.47 27.52 10.41
CA LEU A 11 4.42 27.78 9.43
C LEU A 11 5.12 28.05 8.09
N LEU A 12 5.37 26.98 7.32
CA LEU A 12 5.56 27.11 5.89
C LEU A 12 4.19 27.44 5.33
N THR A 13 3.98 28.71 4.98
CA THR A 13 2.85 29.11 4.14
C THR A 13 3.02 28.41 2.80
N VAL A 14 2.43 27.22 2.66
CA VAL A 14 2.23 26.60 1.35
C VAL A 14 1.27 27.52 0.62
N SER A 15 1.84 28.39 -0.22
CA SER A 15 1.08 29.15 -1.19
C SER A 15 0.28 28.12 -2.00
N LEU A 16 -1.04 28.17 -1.92
CA LEU A 16 -1.94 27.43 -2.80
C LEU A 16 -1.63 27.84 -4.24
N PHE A 17 -0.64 27.22 -4.84
CA PHE A 17 -0.69 27.01 -6.27
C PHE A 17 -1.73 25.92 -6.45
N ALA A 18 -2.81 26.29 -7.14
CA ALA A 18 -3.67 25.33 -7.78
C ALA A 18 -2.76 24.38 -8.57
N VAL A 19 -2.53 23.19 -8.03
CA VAL A 19 -1.97 22.08 -8.78
C VAL A 19 -3.04 21.77 -9.81
N SER A 20 -2.87 22.39 -10.97
CA SER A 20 -3.60 22.01 -12.17
C SER A 20 -3.28 20.54 -12.39
N ALA A 21 -4.31 19.70 -12.28
CA ALA A 21 -4.30 18.26 -12.56
C ALA A 21 -4.11 17.97 -14.05
N ALA A 22 -3.19 18.68 -14.72
CA ALA A 22 -2.95 18.59 -16.16
C ALA A 22 -1.48 18.84 -16.53
N VAL A 23 -0.56 18.45 -15.65
CA VAL A 23 0.81 18.13 -16.06
C VAL A 23 0.99 16.66 -15.74
N GLU A 24 0.41 15.80 -16.59
CA GLU A 24 0.96 14.46 -16.77
C GLU A 24 2.38 14.68 -17.28
N ASP A 25 3.32 14.59 -16.35
CA ASP A 25 4.73 14.77 -16.62
C ASP A 25 5.16 13.63 -17.55
N VAL A 26 5.69 13.95 -18.72
CA VAL A 26 6.19 12.98 -19.73
C VAL A 26 7.28 12.07 -19.13
N ALA A 27 7.88 12.47 -18.01
CA ALA A 27 8.80 11.66 -17.21
C ALA A 27 8.10 10.52 -16.43
N SER A 28 6.83 10.67 -16.05
CA SER A 28 6.09 9.63 -15.32
C SER A 28 5.98 8.31 -16.09
N SER A 29 5.92 8.39 -17.41
CA SER A 29 5.89 7.24 -18.29
C SER A 29 7.26 6.52 -18.41
N LEU A 30 8.33 7.06 -17.83
CA LEU A 30 9.67 6.46 -17.80
C LEU A 30 10.03 5.85 -16.43
N PHE A 31 9.24 6.10 -15.38
CA PHE A 31 9.54 5.60 -14.03
C PHE A 31 9.26 4.11 -13.91
N GLY A 32 10.04 3.42 -13.08
CA GLY A 32 9.86 1.99 -12.83
C GLY A 32 11.17 1.23 -12.89
N ARG A 33 11.06 -0.09 -12.84
CA ARG A 33 12.19 -1.01 -12.85
C ARG A 33 12.53 -1.42 -14.28
N TYR A 34 13.80 -1.36 -14.63
CA TYR A 34 14.33 -1.76 -15.93
C TYR A 34 15.28 -2.93 -15.76
N GLU A 35 15.02 -4.02 -16.49
CA GLU A 35 15.69 -5.32 -16.33
C GLU A 35 16.51 -5.66 -17.58
N GLY A 36 17.79 -5.97 -17.34
CA GLY A 36 18.72 -6.50 -18.34
C GLY A 36 19.05 -7.96 -18.06
N ALA A 37 20.08 -8.49 -18.72
CA ALA A 37 20.46 -9.89 -18.58
C ALA A 37 21.04 -10.24 -17.20
N GLU A 38 21.86 -9.35 -16.63
CA GLU A 38 22.60 -9.60 -15.37
C GLU A 38 22.25 -8.63 -14.24
N THR A 39 21.57 -7.51 -14.56
CA THR A 39 21.30 -6.45 -13.59
C THR A 39 19.95 -5.77 -13.86
N HIS A 40 19.51 -5.00 -12.87
CA HIS A 40 18.37 -4.10 -12.98
C HIS A 40 18.67 -2.78 -12.26
N PHE A 41 17.91 -1.76 -12.60
CA PHE A 41 17.91 -0.46 -11.93
C PHE A 41 16.51 0.14 -11.96
N PHE A 42 16.34 1.26 -11.27
CA PHE A 42 15.08 1.99 -11.26
C PHE A 42 15.26 3.38 -11.85
N PHE A 43 14.23 3.87 -12.53
CA PHE A 43 14.04 5.29 -12.73
C PHE A 43 12.91 5.80 -11.85
N ARG A 44 13.09 7.01 -11.33
CA ARG A 44 12.10 7.71 -10.52
C ARG A 44 12.17 9.21 -10.77
N GLU A 45 11.19 9.92 -10.26
CA GLU A 45 11.23 11.37 -10.18
C GLU A 45 11.99 11.84 -8.92
N ILE A 46 12.75 12.92 -9.03
CA ILE A 46 13.17 13.77 -7.92
C ILE A 46 13.12 15.23 -8.37
N ASP A 47 12.38 16.09 -7.67
CA ASP A 47 12.27 17.52 -7.97
C ASP A 47 12.00 17.80 -9.47
N SER A 48 11.03 17.09 -10.05
CA SER A 48 10.65 17.16 -11.48
C SER A 48 11.77 16.74 -12.45
N SER A 49 12.78 16.03 -11.99
CA SER A 49 13.89 15.51 -12.79
C SER A 49 13.95 13.99 -12.73
N LEU A 50 14.47 13.36 -13.79
CA LEU A 50 14.72 11.92 -13.82
C LEU A 50 15.91 11.57 -12.92
N GLN A 51 15.75 10.55 -12.09
CA GLN A 51 16.84 9.99 -11.30
C GLN A 51 16.95 8.49 -11.53
N LEU A 52 18.16 8.05 -11.82
CA LEU A 52 18.54 6.65 -11.94
C LEU A 52 18.97 6.13 -10.55
N LEU A 53 18.45 4.98 -10.13
CA LEU A 53 18.90 4.27 -8.94
C LEU A 53 19.64 3.00 -9.34
N VAL A 54 20.96 3.00 -9.17
CA VAL A 54 21.79 1.83 -9.50
C VAL A 54 22.25 1.12 -8.25
N LYS A 55 22.14 -0.21 -8.23
CA LYS A 55 22.67 -1.01 -7.14
C LYS A 55 24.18 -0.81 -7.02
N SER A 56 24.66 -0.44 -5.83
CA SER A 56 26.07 -0.12 -5.57
C SER A 56 26.42 -0.43 -4.12
N SER A 57 27.65 -0.93 -3.86
CA SER A 57 28.14 -1.16 -2.50
C SER A 57 28.20 0.13 -1.67
N ASP A 58 28.44 1.25 -2.34
CA ASP A 58 28.60 2.57 -1.72
C ASP A 58 27.29 3.38 -1.76
N GLY A 59 26.18 2.74 -2.16
CA GLY A 59 24.86 3.38 -2.20
C GLY A 59 24.34 3.75 -0.81
N GLU A 60 23.67 4.89 -0.73
CA GLU A 60 23.12 5.43 0.52
C GLU A 60 21.67 5.01 0.74
N LEU A 61 20.90 4.84 -0.35
CA LEU A 61 19.52 4.39 -0.28
C LEU A 61 19.49 2.87 -0.07
N ILE A 62 18.72 2.39 0.89
CA ILE A 62 18.57 0.96 1.16
C ILE A 62 17.15 0.56 0.78
N PHE A 63 17.02 -0.48 -0.05
CA PHE A 63 15.75 -1.08 -0.40
C PHE A 63 15.93 -2.60 -0.53
N ASN A 64 15.08 -3.37 0.13
CA ASN A 64 15.10 -4.84 0.14
C ASN A 64 16.52 -5.42 0.35
N GLY A 65 17.23 -4.91 1.36
CA GLY A 65 18.60 -5.33 1.72
C GLY A 65 19.70 -4.91 0.74
N SER A 66 19.36 -4.25 -0.37
CA SER A 66 20.31 -3.76 -1.37
C SER A 66 20.54 -2.25 -1.22
N ARG A 67 21.78 -1.81 -1.44
CA ARG A 67 22.15 -0.40 -1.49
C ARG A 67 22.05 0.14 -2.92
N TYR A 68 21.49 1.33 -3.06
CA TYR A 68 21.30 2.03 -4.33
C TYR A 68 21.97 3.40 -4.27
N LEU A 69 22.74 3.71 -5.32
CA LEU A 69 23.31 5.02 -5.57
C LEU A 69 22.32 5.82 -6.44
N PRO A 70 21.78 6.94 -5.95
CA PRO A 70 21.02 7.87 -6.77
C PRO A 70 21.95 8.64 -7.73
N VAL A 71 21.55 8.72 -9.00
CA VAL A 71 22.27 9.43 -10.06
C VAL A 71 21.28 10.34 -10.78
N GLU A 72 21.52 11.65 -10.74
CA GLU A 72 20.70 12.61 -11.47
C GLU A 72 20.90 12.45 -12.98
N CYS A 73 19.81 12.56 -13.72
CA CYS A 73 19.79 12.45 -15.17
C CYS A 73 19.35 13.77 -15.79
N ALA A 74 20.24 14.41 -16.55
CA ALA A 74 19.94 15.61 -17.32
C ALA A 74 19.41 15.21 -18.71
N GLU A 75 18.23 15.70 -19.08
CA GLU A 75 17.70 15.51 -20.43
C GLU A 75 18.56 16.30 -21.44
N LEU A 76 19.05 15.61 -22.48
CA LEU A 76 19.80 16.23 -23.57
C LEU A 76 18.86 16.61 -24.73
N CYS A 77 17.97 15.67 -25.06
CA CYS A 77 16.82 15.83 -25.94
C CYS A 77 15.81 14.74 -25.60
N GLU A 78 14.64 14.78 -26.24
CA GLU A 78 13.56 13.83 -26.03
C GLU A 78 14.09 12.38 -25.96
N ASP A 79 13.74 11.71 -24.86
CA ASP A 79 14.11 10.33 -24.54
C ASP A 79 15.62 10.03 -24.42
N ASN A 80 16.49 11.05 -24.39
CA ASN A 80 17.94 10.89 -24.30
C ASN A 80 18.49 11.65 -23.09
N TYR A 81 18.97 10.89 -22.10
CA TYR A 81 19.37 11.42 -20.80
C TYR A 81 20.84 11.14 -20.49
N LEU A 82 21.55 12.18 -20.05
CA LEU A 82 22.89 12.09 -19.48
C LEU A 82 22.78 11.86 -17.97
N CYS A 83 23.12 10.67 -17.49
CA CYS A 83 23.15 10.36 -16.06
C CYS A 83 24.60 10.23 -15.58
N GLU A 84 25.18 11.17 -14.84
CA GLU A 84 26.58 11.08 -14.36
C GLU A 84 26.72 11.34 -12.86
N PRO A 85 27.62 10.62 -12.16
CA PRO A 85 28.38 9.45 -12.64
C PRO A 85 27.47 8.21 -12.74
N ASN A 86 27.69 7.34 -13.73
CA ASN A 86 26.98 6.06 -13.83
C ASN A 86 27.95 4.90 -14.10
N PRO A 87 27.55 3.64 -13.83
CA PRO A 87 28.44 2.48 -14.00
C PRO A 87 28.54 1.98 -15.45
N PHE A 88 27.75 2.52 -16.38
CA PHE A 88 27.74 2.15 -17.79
C PHE A 88 28.81 2.91 -18.57
N LYS A 89 29.45 2.24 -19.56
CA LYS A 89 30.45 2.88 -20.43
C LYS A 89 29.76 3.67 -21.55
N PHE A 90 30.07 4.98 -21.66
CA PHE A 90 29.53 5.93 -22.64
C PHE A 90 28.04 6.26 -22.46
N THR A 91 27.77 7.56 -22.28
CA THR A 91 26.91 8.07 -21.20
C THR A 91 25.61 8.72 -21.69
N ILE A 92 24.82 8.03 -22.51
CA ILE A 92 23.45 8.48 -22.79
C ILE A 92 22.53 7.28 -22.63
N ILE A 93 21.52 7.44 -21.79
CA ILE A 93 20.42 6.49 -21.68
C ILE A 93 19.35 6.94 -22.67
N THR A 94 19.08 6.08 -23.66
CA THR A 94 18.06 6.34 -24.68
C THR A 94 16.84 5.47 -24.40
N PHE A 95 15.67 6.08 -24.18
CA PHE A 95 14.42 5.36 -23.95
C PHE A 95 13.74 4.98 -25.27
N GLY A 96 13.04 3.86 -25.23
CA GLY A 96 12.12 3.43 -26.28
C GLY A 96 10.70 3.38 -25.72
N ARG A 97 9.75 3.94 -26.45
CA ARG A 97 8.33 4.02 -26.09
C ARG A 97 7.46 3.11 -26.93
N ASP A 98 6.28 2.77 -26.43
CA ASP A 98 5.21 2.13 -27.19
C ASP A 98 4.25 3.14 -27.84
N GLU A 99 3.17 2.63 -28.45
CA GLU A 99 2.15 3.45 -29.12
C GLU A 99 1.32 4.33 -28.16
N ALA A 100 1.34 4.01 -26.86
CA ALA A 100 0.67 4.76 -25.80
C ALA A 100 1.61 5.77 -25.13
N ASP A 101 2.78 6.03 -25.72
CA ASP A 101 3.83 6.91 -25.19
C ASP A 101 4.42 6.44 -23.85
N MET A 102 4.28 5.16 -23.53
CA MET A 102 4.86 4.55 -22.34
C MET A 102 6.28 4.09 -22.59
N GLY A 103 7.22 4.47 -21.73
CA GLY A 103 8.60 3.97 -21.79
C GLY A 103 8.64 2.47 -21.51
N VAL A 104 8.93 1.66 -22.53
CA VAL A 104 8.95 0.18 -22.43
C VAL A 104 10.36 -0.39 -22.37
N SER A 105 11.38 0.40 -22.74
CA SER A 105 12.77 -0.03 -22.74
C SER A 105 13.73 1.16 -22.65
N CYS A 106 15.00 0.89 -22.36
CA CYS A 106 16.07 1.83 -22.59
C CYS A 106 17.36 1.13 -23.02
N VAL A 107 18.24 1.88 -23.67
CA VAL A 107 19.61 1.46 -24.00
C VAL A 107 20.57 2.17 -23.06
N ALA A 108 21.39 1.41 -22.32
CA ALA A 108 22.42 1.95 -21.44
C ALA A 108 23.70 1.11 -21.61
N GLY A 109 24.84 1.77 -21.85
CA GLY A 109 26.13 1.07 -22.04
C GLY A 109 26.19 0.12 -23.23
N GLY A 110 25.30 0.29 -24.22
CA GLY A 110 25.17 -0.61 -25.37
C GLY A 110 24.28 -1.83 -25.14
N GLU A 111 23.71 -1.98 -23.93
CA GLU A 111 22.77 -3.05 -23.60
C GLU A 111 21.33 -2.53 -23.56
N VAL A 112 20.38 -3.40 -23.89
CA VAL A 112 18.94 -3.11 -23.85
C VAL A 112 18.37 -3.60 -22.52
N PHE A 113 17.68 -2.70 -21.82
CA PHE A 113 16.91 -3.00 -20.62
C PHE A 113 15.42 -2.84 -20.93
N ARG A 114 14.61 -3.80 -20.47
CA ARG A 114 13.14 -3.73 -20.64
C ARG A 114 12.50 -3.26 -19.35
N ARG A 115 11.52 -2.37 -19.44
CA ARG A 115 10.74 -1.99 -18.27
C ARG A 115 9.89 -3.17 -17.83
N LYS A 116 9.91 -3.44 -16.53
CA LYS A 116 8.98 -4.36 -15.89
C LYS A 116 7.71 -3.61 -15.54
N PHE A 117 6.60 -4.05 -16.12
CA PHE A 117 5.26 -3.56 -15.81
C PHE A 117 4.60 -4.47 -14.78
N TYR A 118 3.93 -3.85 -13.82
CA TYR A 118 3.11 -4.53 -12.84
C TYR A 118 1.63 -4.47 -13.24
N GLY A 119 0.86 -5.50 -12.90
CA GLY A 119 -0.55 -5.63 -13.30
C GLY A 119 -1.41 -4.38 -13.09
N PRO A 120 -1.26 -3.63 -11.98
CA PRO A 120 -2.04 -2.40 -11.76
C PRO A 120 -1.65 -1.19 -12.62
N GLU A 121 -0.57 -1.25 -13.40
CA GLU A 121 -0.19 -0.18 -14.33
C GLU A 121 -1.19 -0.10 -15.49
N GLY A 122 -2.20 0.77 -15.36
CA GLY A 122 -3.31 0.91 -16.32
C GLY A 122 -4.71 0.91 -15.69
N GLY A 123 -4.81 0.81 -14.36
CA GLY A 123 -6.10 0.83 -13.63
C GLY A 123 -6.71 -0.55 -13.39
N ASP A 124 -6.02 -1.61 -13.80
CA ASP A 124 -6.39 -2.98 -13.45
C ASP A 124 -6.07 -3.27 -11.98
N VAL A 125 -6.72 -4.30 -11.43
CA VAL A 125 -6.39 -4.84 -10.11
C VAL A 125 -5.47 -6.04 -10.30
N PHE A 126 -4.40 -6.12 -9.51
CA PHE A 126 -3.53 -7.29 -9.49
C PHE A 126 -4.38 -8.54 -9.19
N LYS A 127 -4.17 -9.64 -9.92
CA LYS A 127 -4.87 -10.91 -9.69
C LYS A 127 -3.91 -12.07 -9.70
N ILE A 128 -4.12 -13.00 -8.78
CA ILE A 128 -3.44 -14.29 -8.82
C ILE A 128 -4.19 -15.26 -9.72
N THR A 129 -3.51 -16.32 -10.15
CA THR A 129 -4.20 -17.53 -10.62
C THR A 129 -4.27 -18.49 -9.44
N PRO A 130 -5.46 -18.76 -8.87
CA PRO A 130 -5.60 -19.68 -7.75
C PRO A 130 -5.08 -21.09 -8.09
N VAL A 131 -4.42 -21.74 -7.13
CA VAL A 131 -3.95 -23.13 -7.28
C VAL A 131 -5.11 -24.14 -7.32
N GLU A 132 -6.30 -23.73 -6.89
CA GLU A 132 -7.54 -24.49 -6.93
C GLU A 132 -8.74 -23.54 -7.06
N SER A 133 -9.84 -24.04 -7.63
CA SER A 133 -11.07 -23.27 -7.81
C SER A 133 -11.66 -22.76 -6.49
N ILE A 134 -12.14 -21.51 -6.50
CA ILE A 134 -12.76 -20.89 -5.33
C ILE A 134 -14.01 -21.65 -4.86
N ASP A 135 -14.82 -22.17 -5.79
CA ASP A 135 -16.01 -22.97 -5.49
C ASP A 135 -15.71 -24.21 -4.65
N LYS A 136 -14.49 -24.76 -4.77
CA LYS A 136 -14.05 -25.90 -3.95
C LYS A 136 -13.43 -25.46 -2.63
N LEU A 137 -12.65 -24.37 -2.63
CA LEU A 137 -11.96 -23.89 -1.44
C LEU A 137 -12.91 -23.23 -0.43
N LEU A 138 -13.92 -22.50 -0.88
CA LEU A 138 -14.79 -21.70 -0.01
C LEU A 138 -15.56 -22.54 1.03
N PRO A 139 -16.22 -23.66 0.67
CA PRO A 139 -16.86 -24.52 1.66
C PRO A 139 -15.86 -25.07 2.70
N ILE A 140 -14.66 -25.46 2.25
CA ILE A 140 -13.60 -25.99 3.12
C ILE A 140 -13.13 -24.93 4.14
N ALA A 141 -12.99 -23.68 3.70
CA ALA A 141 -12.59 -22.60 4.58
C ALA A 141 -13.69 -22.22 5.58
N LEU A 142 -14.95 -22.17 5.15
CA LEU A 142 -16.10 -21.88 6.01
C LEU A 142 -16.31 -22.93 7.11
N GLU A 143 -16.06 -24.21 6.81
CA GLU A 143 -16.16 -25.31 7.79
C GLU A 143 -14.94 -25.40 8.73
N ALA A 144 -13.84 -24.74 8.39
CA ALA A 144 -12.62 -24.78 9.18
C ALA A 144 -12.71 -23.87 10.42
N THR A 145 -11.88 -24.19 11.42
CA THR A 145 -11.81 -23.43 12.68
C THR A 145 -10.43 -22.80 12.84
N PRO A 146 -10.35 -21.57 13.40
CA PRO A 146 -9.09 -20.91 13.67
C PRO A 146 -8.23 -21.71 14.66
N PRO A 147 -6.90 -21.54 14.65
CA PRO A 147 -6.03 -22.17 15.62
C PRO A 147 -6.41 -21.75 17.05
N VAL A 148 -6.37 -22.72 17.97
CA VAL A 148 -6.68 -22.47 19.39
C VAL A 148 -5.51 -21.72 20.04
N GLU A 149 -5.79 -20.58 20.65
CA GLU A 149 -4.81 -19.78 21.38
C GLU A 149 -4.98 -19.96 22.89
N ALA A 150 -3.88 -20.22 23.59
CA ALA A 150 -3.82 -20.22 25.04
C ALA A 150 -3.30 -18.86 25.54
N GLY A 151 -3.97 -18.28 26.53
CA GLY A 151 -3.55 -16.98 27.08
C GLY A 151 -4.68 -16.26 27.81
N THR A 152 -4.36 -15.09 28.34
CA THR A 152 -5.35 -14.14 28.83
C THR A 152 -5.56 -13.08 27.75
N PHE A 153 -6.75 -13.05 27.18
CA PHE A 153 -7.13 -12.12 26.11
C PHE A 153 -8.26 -11.23 26.57
N LEU A 154 -8.32 -10.03 26.00
CA LEU A 154 -9.46 -9.14 26.15
C LEU A 154 -10.66 -9.68 25.35
N PRO A 155 -11.89 -9.47 25.83
CA PRO A 155 -13.06 -9.74 25.02
C PRO A 155 -13.05 -8.89 23.75
N HIS A 156 -13.54 -9.45 22.64
CA HIS A 156 -13.75 -8.69 21.42
C HIS A 156 -14.81 -7.61 21.63
N ASP A 157 -14.51 -6.39 21.18
CA ASP A 157 -15.42 -5.24 21.12
C ASP A 157 -15.28 -4.61 19.73
N LEU A 158 -15.70 -5.39 18.72
CA LEU A 158 -15.68 -4.98 17.32
C LEU A 158 -16.81 -3.99 17.07
N VAL A 159 -16.45 -2.80 16.59
CA VAL A 159 -17.36 -1.71 16.26
C VAL A 159 -17.22 -1.33 14.81
N GLU A 160 -18.34 -0.94 14.19
CA GLU A 160 -18.29 -0.39 12.85
C GLU A 160 -17.67 1.02 12.86
N VAL A 161 -16.65 1.21 12.04
CA VAL A 161 -15.87 2.46 12.02
C VAL A 161 -16.71 3.65 11.53
N THR A 162 -17.55 3.46 10.52
CA THR A 162 -18.37 4.52 9.91
C THR A 162 -19.47 5.05 10.83
N LEU A 163 -19.87 4.28 11.86
CA LEU A 163 -20.76 4.77 12.92
C LEU A 163 -20.05 5.71 13.89
N LEU A 164 -18.72 5.62 14.00
CA LEU A 164 -17.91 6.54 14.81
C LEU A 164 -17.50 7.78 14.02
N ASP A 165 -17.15 7.61 12.74
CA ASP A 165 -16.83 8.72 11.83
C ASP A 165 -17.38 8.44 10.41
N PRO A 166 -18.53 9.05 10.05
CA PRO A 166 -19.15 8.84 8.74
C PRO A 166 -18.41 9.54 7.59
N SER A 167 -17.35 10.30 7.86
CA SER A 167 -16.52 10.91 6.81
C SER A 167 -15.48 9.96 6.22
N ILE A 168 -15.19 8.85 6.90
CA ILE A 168 -14.30 7.80 6.39
C ILE A 168 -15.02 7.05 5.27
N LYS A 169 -14.41 7.03 4.08
CA LYS A 169 -14.95 6.29 2.93
C LYS A 169 -14.63 4.80 3.05
N LEU A 170 -15.50 3.99 2.50
CA LEU A 170 -15.30 2.56 2.37
C LEU A 170 -15.06 2.22 0.90
N ASP A 171 -14.03 1.44 0.66
CA ASP A 171 -13.73 0.79 -0.60
C ASP A 171 -13.39 -0.69 -0.31
N ILE A 172 -14.34 -1.42 0.29
CA ILE A 172 -14.11 -2.78 0.82
C ILE A 172 -13.96 -3.81 -0.31
N ARG A 173 -12.72 -4.03 -0.75
CA ARG A 173 -12.37 -4.79 -1.96
C ARG A 173 -12.81 -6.24 -1.92
N TYR A 174 -12.77 -6.85 -0.73
CA TYR A 174 -13.19 -8.23 -0.55
C TYR A 174 -14.71 -8.42 -0.51
N ALA A 175 -15.51 -7.36 -0.57
CA ALA A 175 -16.95 -7.47 -0.81
C ALA A 175 -17.31 -7.43 -2.31
N ARG A 176 -16.32 -7.31 -3.20
CA ARG A 176 -16.49 -7.11 -4.64
C ARG A 176 -15.57 -8.00 -5.48
N HIS A 177 -15.53 -7.80 -6.80
CA HIS A 177 -14.70 -8.59 -7.74
C HIS A 177 -13.33 -7.96 -8.05
N ASP A 178 -13.14 -6.69 -7.70
CA ASP A 178 -11.95 -5.89 -7.94
C ASP A 178 -10.91 -6.08 -6.82
N ASN A 179 -10.59 -7.34 -6.53
CA ASN A 179 -9.53 -7.78 -5.60
C ASN A 179 -8.68 -8.89 -6.23
N PHE A 180 -7.59 -9.30 -5.55
CA PHE A 180 -6.63 -10.24 -6.11
C PHE A 180 -7.15 -11.68 -6.32
N MET A 181 -8.23 -12.05 -5.63
CA MET A 181 -8.92 -13.33 -5.81
C MET A 181 -9.96 -13.29 -6.93
N GLY A 182 -10.37 -12.10 -7.37
CA GLY A 182 -11.36 -11.90 -8.43
C GLY A 182 -12.81 -12.21 -8.04
N VAL A 183 -13.07 -12.49 -6.76
CA VAL A 183 -14.40 -12.84 -6.24
C VAL A 183 -14.71 -12.13 -4.92
N PRO A 184 -15.99 -11.87 -4.60
CA PRO A 184 -16.40 -11.44 -3.27
C PRO A 184 -16.18 -12.55 -2.23
N LEU A 185 -15.66 -12.17 -1.08
CA LEU A 185 -15.42 -13.01 0.10
C LEU A 185 -16.18 -12.49 1.33
N TYR A 186 -16.60 -11.23 1.29
CA TYR A 186 -17.58 -10.63 2.18
C TYR A 186 -18.90 -10.43 1.44
N SER A 187 -19.99 -10.46 2.19
CA SER A 187 -21.36 -10.19 1.75
C SER A 187 -21.73 -8.71 1.83
N GLN A 188 -20.97 -7.90 2.57
CA GLN A 188 -21.28 -6.50 2.89
C GLN A 188 -20.02 -5.64 2.90
N GLU A 189 -20.14 -4.40 2.42
CA GLU A 189 -19.08 -3.39 2.44
C GLU A 189 -19.04 -2.65 3.79
N ARG A 190 -18.61 -3.33 4.84
CA ARG A 190 -18.48 -2.76 6.19
C ARG A 190 -17.07 -2.92 6.72
N ALA A 191 -16.68 -2.02 7.61
CA ALA A 191 -15.38 -2.04 8.27
C ALA A 191 -15.57 -2.11 9.79
N PHE A 192 -15.10 -3.18 10.40
CA PHE A 192 -15.11 -3.34 11.85
C PHE A 192 -13.69 -3.34 12.40
N LEU A 193 -13.48 -2.70 13.54
CA LEU A 193 -12.22 -2.73 14.29
C LEU A 193 -12.53 -2.89 15.78
N GLN A 194 -11.55 -3.37 16.55
CA GLN A 194 -11.62 -3.27 18.00
C GLN A 194 -11.80 -1.80 18.38
N ARG A 195 -12.69 -1.50 19.33
CA ARG A 195 -13.04 -0.12 19.68
C ARG A 195 -11.84 0.81 19.90
N PRO A 196 -10.75 0.42 20.59
CA PRO A 196 -9.57 1.28 20.71
C PRO A 196 -8.88 1.59 19.38
N ALA A 197 -8.79 0.61 18.48
CA ALA A 197 -8.24 0.77 17.13
C ALA A 197 -9.16 1.65 16.27
N ALA A 198 -10.47 1.44 16.33
CA ALA A 198 -11.45 2.28 15.62
C ALA A 198 -11.36 3.76 16.07
N GLN A 199 -11.28 4.01 17.37
CA GLN A 199 -11.11 5.36 17.93
C GLN A 199 -9.77 6.00 17.54
N ALA A 200 -8.70 5.20 17.43
CA ALA A 200 -7.42 5.68 16.92
C ALA A 200 -7.52 6.07 15.44
N LEU A 201 -8.20 5.27 14.63
CA LEU A 201 -8.42 5.57 13.21
C LEU A 201 -9.25 6.84 13.00
N VAL A 202 -10.25 7.09 13.84
CA VAL A 202 -10.99 8.37 13.84
C VAL A 202 -10.06 9.56 14.07
N LYS A 203 -9.09 9.45 14.98
CA LYS A 203 -8.09 10.53 15.19
C LYS A 203 -7.21 10.73 13.95
N ALA A 204 -6.80 9.65 13.27
CA ALA A 204 -6.06 9.78 12.01
C ALA A 204 -6.90 10.47 10.93
N SER A 205 -8.19 10.12 10.82
CA SER A 205 -9.16 10.77 9.93
C SER A 205 -9.26 12.28 10.20
N GLU A 206 -9.37 12.68 11.48
CA GLU A 206 -9.42 14.09 11.88
C GLU A 206 -8.12 14.85 11.50
N LEU A 207 -6.95 14.25 11.75
CA LEU A 207 -5.65 14.85 11.40
C LEU A 207 -5.53 15.05 9.89
N LEU A 208 -5.81 14.02 9.09
CA LEU A 208 -5.76 14.09 7.63
C LEU A 208 -6.74 15.11 7.06
N ARG A 209 -7.92 15.22 7.66
CA ARG A 209 -8.94 16.18 7.23
C ARG A 209 -8.48 17.62 7.41
N SER A 210 -7.74 17.91 8.48
CA SER A 210 -7.12 19.22 8.69
C SER A 210 -6.07 19.58 7.62
N MET A 211 -5.54 18.57 6.92
CA MET A 211 -4.56 18.70 5.86
C MET A 211 -5.18 18.62 4.44
N GLY A 212 -6.51 18.50 4.33
CA GLY A 212 -7.20 18.43 3.04
C GLY A 212 -7.38 17.02 2.47
N TYR A 213 -7.13 15.98 3.27
CA TYR A 213 -7.24 14.57 2.87
C TYR A 213 -8.30 13.84 3.68
N GLY A 214 -8.94 12.83 3.08
CA GLY A 214 -9.79 11.89 3.81
C GLY A 214 -9.27 10.46 3.70
N LEU A 215 -9.64 9.62 4.66
CA LEU A 215 -9.29 8.20 4.68
C LEU A 215 -10.28 7.35 3.88
N VAL A 216 -9.76 6.31 3.25
CA VAL A 216 -10.52 5.22 2.63
C VAL A 216 -10.05 3.93 3.27
N ILE A 217 -10.99 3.09 3.72
CA ILE A 217 -10.69 1.74 4.21
C ILE A 217 -10.91 0.72 3.09
N HIS A 218 -9.91 -0.09 2.82
CA HIS A 218 -9.96 -1.22 1.87
C HIS A 218 -10.26 -2.56 2.55
N ASP A 219 -9.74 -2.75 3.76
CA ASP A 219 -10.07 -3.88 4.62
C ASP A 219 -9.82 -3.54 6.10
N ALA A 220 -10.49 -4.24 7.00
CA ALA A 220 -10.36 -4.06 8.45
C ALA A 220 -10.43 -5.43 9.15
N TYR A 221 -11.38 -5.66 10.05
CA TYR A 221 -11.64 -7.01 10.54
C TYR A 221 -11.94 -7.97 9.38
N ARG A 222 -11.10 -9.00 9.26
CA ARG A 222 -11.22 -10.08 8.27
C ARG A 222 -11.52 -11.38 9.01
N PRO A 223 -12.65 -12.05 8.78
CA PRO A 223 -12.89 -13.36 9.37
C PRO A 223 -11.77 -14.34 9.02
N TRP A 224 -11.34 -15.17 9.96
CA TRP A 224 -10.20 -16.09 9.75
C TRP A 224 -10.37 -17.02 8.54
N TYR A 225 -11.59 -17.46 8.21
CA TYR A 225 -11.83 -18.30 7.03
C TYR A 225 -11.37 -17.62 5.73
N VAL A 226 -11.44 -16.28 5.66
CA VAL A 226 -10.95 -15.52 4.50
C VAL A 226 -9.42 -15.53 4.44
N THR A 227 -8.73 -15.48 5.58
CA THR A 227 -7.28 -15.67 5.63
C THR A 227 -6.89 -17.09 5.19
N LYS A 228 -7.65 -18.10 5.61
CA LYS A 228 -7.48 -19.47 5.12
C LYS A 228 -7.70 -19.56 3.61
N MET A 229 -8.73 -18.90 3.08
CA MET A 229 -9.00 -18.84 1.64
C MET A 229 -7.84 -18.23 0.86
N PHE A 230 -7.30 -17.10 1.34
CA PHE A 230 -6.13 -16.46 0.73
C PHE A 230 -4.96 -17.42 0.66
N TRP A 231 -4.63 -18.07 1.78
CA TRP A 231 -3.51 -18.99 1.84
C TRP A 231 -3.68 -20.23 0.96
N ASP A 232 -4.84 -20.86 0.98
CA ASP A 232 -5.10 -22.10 0.24
C ASP A 232 -5.18 -21.86 -1.28
N ALA A 233 -5.58 -20.66 -1.71
CA ALA A 233 -5.66 -20.31 -3.11
C ALA A 233 -4.33 -19.78 -3.69
N THR A 234 -3.48 -19.16 -2.86
CA THR A 234 -2.28 -18.46 -3.34
C THR A 234 -1.14 -19.45 -3.68
N PRO A 235 -0.53 -19.33 -4.87
CA PRO A 235 0.69 -20.08 -5.23
C PRO A 235 1.81 -19.91 -4.20
N ASP A 236 2.62 -20.96 -4.00
CA ASP A 236 3.66 -20.98 -2.96
C ASP A 236 4.67 -19.84 -3.06
N ASP A 237 5.03 -19.42 -4.27
CA ASP A 237 5.95 -18.32 -4.56
C ASP A 237 5.37 -16.92 -4.26
N LEU A 238 4.06 -16.83 -4.01
CA LEU A 238 3.36 -15.60 -3.67
C LEU A 238 2.89 -15.55 -2.21
N LYS A 239 3.17 -16.60 -1.41
CA LYS A 239 2.72 -16.70 -0.01
C LYS A 239 3.36 -15.69 0.94
N GLU A 240 4.36 -14.94 0.51
CA GLU A 240 4.92 -13.84 1.32
C GLU A 240 3.92 -12.69 1.53
N PHE A 241 2.96 -12.51 0.60
CA PHE A 241 1.93 -11.45 0.64
C PHE A 241 0.62 -11.89 1.30
N VAL A 242 0.54 -13.12 1.83
CA VAL A 242 -0.66 -13.60 2.53
C VAL A 242 -0.31 -14.23 3.87
N ALA A 243 -1.11 -13.93 4.89
CA ALA A 243 -0.86 -14.43 6.24
C ALA A 243 -1.08 -15.96 6.34
N ASP A 244 -0.15 -16.65 7.00
CA ASP A 244 -0.27 -18.07 7.34
C ASP A 244 -1.44 -18.28 8.33
N PRO A 245 -2.49 -19.02 7.95
CA PRO A 245 -3.68 -19.19 8.78
C PRO A 245 -3.39 -19.97 10.07
N GLN A 246 -2.29 -20.73 10.15
CA GLN A 246 -1.88 -21.39 11.39
C GLN A 246 -1.40 -20.40 12.47
N LYS A 247 -0.95 -19.21 12.05
CA LYS A 247 -0.55 -18.11 12.94
C LYS A 247 -1.66 -17.05 13.07
N GLY A 248 -2.58 -17.04 12.11
CA GLY A 248 -3.61 -16.03 11.95
C GLY A 248 -3.07 -14.70 11.42
N SER A 249 -3.98 -13.80 11.09
CA SER A 249 -3.72 -12.43 10.69
C SER A 249 -4.12 -11.45 11.80
N ARG A 250 -3.48 -10.28 11.84
CA ARG A 250 -3.91 -9.19 12.73
C ARG A 250 -5.28 -8.63 12.33
N HIS A 251 -5.68 -8.78 11.07
CA HIS A 251 -7.05 -8.51 10.63
C HIS A 251 -8.06 -9.42 11.35
N ASN A 252 -7.74 -10.69 11.61
CA ASN A 252 -8.65 -11.61 12.33
C ASN A 252 -8.87 -11.18 13.79
N ARG A 253 -7.98 -10.34 14.32
CA ARG A 253 -8.07 -9.81 15.68
C ARG A 253 -8.85 -8.49 15.74
N GLY A 254 -9.22 -7.92 14.58
CA GLY A 254 -9.84 -6.60 14.46
C GLY A 254 -8.87 -5.45 14.78
N CYS A 255 -7.57 -5.70 14.67
CA CYS A 255 -6.53 -4.75 15.00
C CYS A 255 -5.62 -4.42 13.81
N ALA A 256 -6.01 -4.76 12.59
CA ALA A 256 -5.34 -4.28 11.39
C ALA A 256 -6.33 -3.54 10.49
N VAL A 257 -5.84 -2.56 9.76
CA VAL A 257 -6.62 -1.80 8.78
C VAL A 257 -5.75 -1.53 7.56
N ASP A 258 -6.36 -1.72 6.39
CA ASP A 258 -5.79 -1.36 5.09
C ASP A 258 -6.41 -0.05 4.65
N VAL A 259 -5.58 0.97 4.43
CA VAL A 259 -6.07 2.33 4.14
C VAL A 259 -5.35 3.00 2.98
N SER A 260 -6.07 3.89 2.31
CA SER A 260 -5.52 4.87 1.39
C SER A 260 -6.12 6.26 1.67
N LEU A 261 -5.80 7.23 0.81
CA LEU A 261 -6.24 8.61 0.94
C LEU A 261 -7.02 9.06 -0.29
N TYR A 262 -7.89 10.05 -0.10
CA TYR A 262 -8.50 10.83 -1.17
C TYR A 262 -8.40 12.33 -0.86
N ILE A 263 -8.46 13.16 -1.88
CA ILE A 263 -8.42 14.62 -1.77
C ILE A 263 -9.82 15.13 -1.43
N LEU A 264 -9.98 15.91 -0.36
CA LEU A 264 -11.30 16.39 0.06
C LEU A 264 -11.94 17.36 -0.94
N SER A 265 -11.13 18.21 -1.58
CA SER A 265 -11.64 19.24 -2.48
C SER A 265 -12.14 18.69 -3.82
N THR A 266 -11.55 17.60 -4.31
CA THR A 266 -11.91 16.99 -5.61
C THR A 266 -12.68 15.68 -5.45
N GLY A 267 -12.52 15.01 -4.31
CA GLY A 267 -13.06 13.67 -4.06
C GLY A 267 -12.23 12.54 -4.67
N GLU A 268 -11.14 12.86 -5.39
CA GLU A 268 -10.30 11.92 -6.12
C GLU A 268 -9.43 11.09 -5.19
N PHE A 269 -9.31 9.79 -5.47
CA PHE A 269 -8.38 8.89 -4.80
C PHE A 269 -6.94 9.27 -5.13
N ILE A 270 -6.05 9.18 -4.13
CA ILE A 270 -4.63 9.41 -4.31
C ILE A 270 -3.98 8.17 -4.92
N ASP A 271 -3.16 8.38 -5.94
CA ASP A 271 -2.23 7.38 -6.45
C ASP A 271 -0.99 7.32 -5.54
N PHE A 272 -0.73 6.13 -4.98
CA PHE A 272 0.42 5.85 -4.14
C PHE A 272 1.60 5.27 -4.92
N GLY A 273 1.53 5.19 -6.25
CA GLY A 273 2.59 4.62 -7.08
C GLY A 273 2.65 3.09 -7.01
N GLY A 274 1.58 2.44 -6.54
CA GLY A 274 1.35 0.99 -6.48
C GLY A 274 -0.10 0.72 -6.08
N GLY A 275 -0.69 -0.36 -6.58
CA GLY A 275 -2.08 -0.72 -6.26
C GLY A 275 -2.22 -1.29 -4.84
N TYR A 276 -3.43 -1.18 -4.28
CA TYR A 276 -3.82 -2.01 -3.13
C TYR A 276 -3.83 -3.50 -3.53
N ASP A 277 -3.41 -4.39 -2.64
CA ASP A 277 -3.25 -5.83 -2.87
C ASP A 277 -2.33 -6.19 -4.06
N GLU A 278 -1.42 -5.29 -4.43
CA GLU A 278 -0.41 -5.59 -5.44
C GLU A 278 0.68 -6.50 -4.83
N PHE A 279 1.00 -7.63 -5.48
CA PHE A 279 2.09 -8.51 -4.99
C PHE A 279 3.39 -8.17 -5.72
N SER A 280 3.97 -7.03 -5.37
CA SER A 280 5.18 -6.54 -6.02
C SER A 280 6.09 -5.73 -5.09
N GLU A 281 7.28 -5.41 -5.58
CA GLU A 281 8.23 -4.54 -4.88
C GLU A 281 7.66 -3.11 -4.64
N ARG A 282 6.65 -2.69 -5.42
CA ARG A 282 5.97 -1.39 -5.26
C ARG A 282 5.12 -1.32 -3.99
N SER A 283 4.80 -2.47 -3.40
CA SER A 283 3.97 -2.57 -2.19
C SER A 283 4.74 -2.21 -0.93
N TYR A 284 6.06 -2.40 -0.93
CA TYR A 284 6.92 -2.13 0.21
C TYR A 284 6.88 -0.65 0.63
N ILE A 285 6.92 -0.40 1.94
CA ILE A 285 6.83 0.96 2.50
C ILE A 285 7.98 1.87 2.07
N ASP A 286 9.15 1.28 1.82
CA ASP A 286 10.39 1.96 1.44
C ASP A 286 10.68 1.85 -0.06
N TYR A 287 9.69 1.45 -0.87
CA TYR A 287 9.82 1.39 -2.33
C TYR A 287 10.36 2.72 -2.87
N PRO A 288 11.52 2.72 -3.54
CA PRO A 288 12.20 3.96 -3.85
C PRO A 288 11.71 4.62 -5.14
N GLY A 289 10.88 3.94 -5.94
CA GLY A 289 10.43 4.40 -7.26
C GLY A 289 9.32 5.45 -7.24
N GLY A 290 8.68 5.63 -8.40
CA GLY A 290 7.54 6.53 -8.56
C GLY A 290 7.89 8.03 -8.52
N THR A 291 6.86 8.86 -8.33
CA THR A 291 6.98 10.30 -8.19
C THR A 291 7.38 10.71 -6.76
N GLY A 292 7.98 11.89 -6.61
CA GLY A 292 8.22 12.49 -5.30
C GLY A 292 6.92 12.70 -4.53
N LEU A 293 5.85 13.07 -5.23
CA LEU A 293 4.52 13.25 -4.65
C LEU A 293 3.91 11.94 -4.13
N GLN A 294 4.01 10.83 -4.89
CA GLN A 294 3.57 9.49 -4.46
C GLN A 294 4.31 9.06 -3.17
N ARG A 295 5.63 9.25 -3.12
CA ARG A 295 6.43 8.95 -1.91
C ARG A 295 6.06 9.85 -0.74
N TRP A 296 5.77 11.12 -0.98
CA TRP A 296 5.29 12.04 0.05
C TRP A 296 3.92 11.63 0.61
N TYR A 297 2.99 11.16 -0.22
CA TYR A 297 1.70 10.64 0.26
C TYR A 297 1.85 9.39 1.11
N ARG A 298 2.74 8.45 0.74
CA ARG A 298 3.07 7.28 1.57
C ARG A 298 3.62 7.70 2.94
N GLU A 299 4.54 8.66 2.95
CA GLU A 299 5.10 9.24 4.17
C GLU A 299 4.02 9.88 5.05
N LEU A 300 3.18 10.74 4.46
CA LEU A 300 2.08 11.40 5.16
C LEU A 300 1.14 10.39 5.82
N LEU A 301 0.72 9.36 5.07
CA LEU A 301 -0.16 8.31 5.57
C LEU A 301 0.52 7.58 6.74
N ARG A 302 1.76 7.14 6.54
CA ARG A 302 2.52 6.38 7.54
C ARG A 302 2.71 7.16 8.84
N GLU A 303 3.21 8.40 8.76
CA GLU A 303 3.45 9.24 9.94
C GLU A 303 2.15 9.56 10.68
N THR A 304 1.04 9.80 9.95
CA THR A 304 -0.28 10.01 10.56
C THR A 304 -0.72 8.77 11.34
N MET A 305 -0.67 7.59 10.72
CA MET A 305 -1.12 6.34 11.33
C MET A 305 -0.26 5.97 12.55
N VAL A 306 1.07 6.14 12.44
CA VAL A 306 2.01 5.95 13.56
C VAL A 306 1.70 6.90 14.72
N SER A 307 1.39 8.16 14.45
CA SER A 307 1.11 9.16 15.49
C SER A 307 -0.10 8.80 16.37
N VAL A 308 -1.03 7.97 15.89
CA VAL A 308 -2.22 7.53 16.62
C VAL A 308 -2.13 6.10 17.16
N GLY A 309 -0.96 5.46 17.05
CA GLY A 309 -0.67 4.17 17.67
C GLY A 309 -0.82 2.94 16.77
N PHE A 310 -0.79 3.13 15.45
CA PHE A 310 -0.61 2.03 14.51
C PHE A 310 0.88 1.81 14.17
N GLU A 311 1.20 0.62 13.70
CA GLU A 311 2.52 0.19 13.25
C GLU A 311 2.41 -0.26 11.78
N PRO A 312 3.22 0.26 10.85
CA PRO A 312 3.17 -0.16 9.45
C PRO A 312 3.73 -1.58 9.27
N LEU A 313 3.27 -2.27 8.23
CA LEU A 313 3.88 -3.52 7.75
C LEU A 313 4.91 -3.19 6.65
N GLN A 314 6.11 -3.76 6.71
CA GLN A 314 7.21 -3.38 5.80
C GLN A 314 6.85 -3.66 4.33
N GLU A 315 6.15 -4.75 4.09
CA GLU A 315 5.83 -5.29 2.77
C GLU A 315 4.63 -4.60 2.11
N GLU A 316 3.84 -3.81 2.85
CA GLU A 316 2.55 -3.26 2.41
C GLU A 316 2.34 -1.80 2.87
N TRP A 317 2.38 -0.85 1.93
CA TRP A 317 2.27 0.59 2.23
C TRP A 317 0.90 1.00 2.79
N TRP A 318 -0.13 0.19 2.55
CA TRP A 318 -1.50 0.44 2.98
C TRP A 318 -1.83 -0.17 4.35
N HIS A 319 -1.04 -1.13 4.85
CA HIS A 319 -1.38 -1.96 6.01
C HIS A 319 -0.84 -1.38 7.32
N PHE A 320 -1.71 -1.33 8.33
CA PHE A 320 -1.40 -0.80 9.66
C PHE A 320 -1.95 -1.67 10.79
N ASP A 321 -1.05 -2.17 11.65
CA ASP A 321 -1.38 -2.94 12.87
C ASP A 321 -1.56 -1.99 14.07
N TYR A 322 -2.69 -2.03 14.74
CA TYR A 322 -2.87 -1.35 16.03
C TYR A 322 -2.05 -2.03 17.11
N ARG A 323 -1.25 -1.26 17.86
CA ARG A 323 -0.27 -1.73 18.85
C ARG A 323 -0.74 -2.80 19.83
N ASP A 324 -2.03 -2.82 20.17
CA ASP A 324 -2.60 -3.74 21.17
C ASP A 324 -3.09 -5.07 20.57
N TRP A 325 -2.80 -5.36 19.29
CA TRP A 325 -3.32 -6.53 18.57
C TRP A 325 -3.08 -7.87 19.27
N LYS A 326 -1.97 -8.01 20.01
CA LYS A 326 -1.63 -9.22 20.79
C LYS A 326 -2.59 -9.51 21.94
N SER A 327 -3.41 -8.54 22.33
CA SER A 327 -4.35 -8.66 23.45
C SER A 327 -5.66 -9.33 23.07
N TYR A 328 -5.90 -9.58 21.78
CA TYR A 328 -7.16 -10.14 21.27
C TYR A 328 -6.91 -11.46 20.57
N THR A 329 -7.83 -12.42 20.69
CA THR A 329 -7.76 -13.71 19.99
C THR A 329 -8.04 -13.56 18.49
N ILE A 330 -7.68 -14.58 17.71
CA ILE A 330 -8.14 -14.76 16.34
C ILE A 330 -9.66 -15.02 16.36
N ALA A 331 -10.44 -14.16 15.71
CA ALA A 331 -11.87 -14.34 15.53
C ALA A 331 -12.22 -14.86 14.12
N ASN A 332 -13.40 -15.48 14.01
CA ASN A 332 -13.93 -16.04 12.77
C ASN A 332 -15.42 -15.75 12.57
N LEU A 333 -15.94 -14.70 13.23
CA LEU A 333 -17.32 -14.26 13.06
C LEU A 333 -17.51 -13.67 11.66
N THR A 334 -18.59 -14.02 10.98
CA THR A 334 -18.98 -13.34 9.73
C THR A 334 -19.52 -11.95 10.02
N PHE A 335 -19.68 -11.12 8.99
CA PHE A 335 -20.24 -9.78 9.17
C PHE A 335 -21.70 -9.86 9.63
N GLU A 336 -22.49 -10.79 9.11
CA GLU A 336 -23.88 -11.06 9.52
C GLU A 336 -23.99 -11.38 11.01
N GLU A 337 -23.09 -12.25 11.50
CA GLU A 337 -23.04 -12.62 12.92
C GLU A 337 -22.70 -11.42 13.79
N LEU A 338 -21.74 -10.58 13.36
CA LEU A 338 -21.40 -9.34 14.06
C LEU A 338 -22.58 -8.37 14.12
N VAL A 339 -23.30 -8.17 13.01
CA VAL A 339 -24.49 -7.30 12.99
C VAL A 339 -25.54 -7.82 13.98
N SER A 340 -25.83 -9.12 13.91
CA SER A 340 -26.85 -9.76 14.74
C SER A 340 -26.51 -9.67 16.24
N LEU A 341 -25.23 -9.80 16.59
CA LEU A 341 -24.74 -9.63 17.96
C LEU A 341 -24.87 -8.18 18.45
N GLN A 342 -24.60 -7.19 17.59
CA GLN A 342 -24.74 -5.78 17.95
C GLN A 342 -26.22 -5.39 18.15
N GLU A 343 -27.11 -5.83 17.26
CA GLU A 343 -28.55 -5.58 17.36
C GLU A 343 -29.18 -6.21 18.61
N SER A 344 -28.78 -7.45 18.93
CA SER A 344 -29.26 -8.15 20.13
C SER A 344 -28.72 -7.57 21.45
N SER A 345 -27.62 -6.84 21.39
CA SER A 345 -26.99 -6.18 22.56
C SER A 345 -27.61 -4.82 22.90
N GLY A 346 -28.54 -4.31 22.08
CA GLY A 346 -29.33 -3.11 22.37
C GLY A 346 -28.58 -1.78 22.27
N PHE A 347 -27.56 -1.69 21.40
CA PHE A 347 -26.83 -0.45 21.09
C PHE A 347 -27.33 0.22 19.82
#